data_AF-A0A2K8WNZ9-F1
#
_entry.id   AF-A0A2K8WNZ9-F1
#
_cell.length_a   1.000
_cell.length_b   1.000
_cell.length_c   1.000
_cell.angle_alpha   90.00
_cell.angle_beta   90.00
_cell.angle_gamma   90.00
#
_symmetry.space_group_name_H-M   'P 1'
#
loop_
_entity.id
_entity.type
_entity.pdbx_description
1 polymer ?
#
loop_
_entity_poly.entity_id
_entity_poly.type
_entity_poly.pdbx_seq_one_letter_code
_entity_poly.pdbx_strand_id
1 'polypeptide(L)'
;MSRLSEKKQSKLNPSRIRDHLANERTYLAWMRSTREVAEAFVEFLYTPEAQTAFAEAGFRPVNEEVFAEFGDRFPVVENLFTIEDFGGWSQAQPEFFDDGAIFDQALLGR
;
A
#
# COMPACT_ATOMS: atom_id res chain seq x y z
N MET A 1 -12.61 -58.28 21.46
CA MET A 1 -11.29 -58.13 22.13
C MET A 1 -10.63 -56.86 21.61
N SER A 2 -10.65 -55.85 22.47
CA SER A 2 -10.31 -54.45 22.23
C SER A 2 -8.87 -54.26 21.73
N ARG A 3 -8.68 -53.37 20.75
CA ARG A 3 -7.46 -52.58 20.62
C ARG A 3 -7.84 -51.13 20.45
N LEU A 4 -7.92 -50.46 21.59
CA LEU A 4 -8.05 -49.02 21.75
C LEU A 4 -7.04 -48.29 20.86
N SER A 5 -7.53 -47.25 20.21
CA SER A 5 -6.76 -46.24 19.49
C SER A 5 -5.65 -45.68 20.38
N GLU A 6 -4.44 -46.18 20.23
CA GLU A 6 -3.25 -45.48 20.70
C GLU A 6 -3.10 -44.22 19.86
N LYS A 7 -3.63 -43.12 20.41
CA LYS A 7 -3.25 -41.75 20.08
C LYS A 7 -1.72 -41.68 20.12
N LYS A 8 -1.08 -41.82 18.96
CA LYS A 8 0.32 -41.48 18.78
C LYS A 8 0.39 -39.96 18.83
N GLN A 9 0.46 -39.40 20.03
CA GLN A 9 0.88 -38.02 20.24
C GLN A 9 2.25 -37.89 19.58
N SER A 10 2.24 -37.34 18.38
CA SER A 10 3.43 -36.91 17.65
C SER A 10 4.14 -35.90 18.54
N LYS A 11 5.09 -36.37 19.35
CA LYS A 11 6.02 -35.49 20.05
C LYS A 11 6.82 -34.81 18.95
N LEU A 12 6.44 -33.58 18.60
CA LEU A 12 7.18 -32.80 17.62
C LEU A 12 8.65 -32.74 18.06
N ASN A 13 9.55 -33.09 17.15
CA ASN A 13 10.97 -33.10 17.39
C ASN A 13 11.46 -31.66 17.69
N PRO A 14 12.06 -31.39 18.85
CA PRO A 14 12.53 -30.05 19.22
C PRO A 14 13.53 -29.44 18.23
N SER A 15 14.30 -30.27 17.52
CA SER A 15 15.18 -29.80 16.43
C SER A 15 14.37 -29.24 15.27
N ARG A 16 13.29 -29.93 14.86
CA ARG A 16 12.42 -29.43 13.78
C ARG A 16 11.75 -28.11 14.18
N ILE A 17 11.32 -27.97 15.44
CA ILE A 17 10.77 -26.71 15.95
C ILE A 17 11.84 -25.59 15.91
N ARG A 18 13.07 -25.88 16.33
CA ARG A 18 14.18 -24.90 16.29
C ARG A 18 14.51 -24.48 14.86
N ASP A 19 14.57 -25.43 13.93
CA ASP A 19 14.81 -25.15 12.52
C ASP A 19 13.67 -24.30 11.93
N HIS A 20 12.41 -24.62 12.24
CA HIS A 20 11.21 -23.86 11.85
C HIS A 20 11.14 -22.44 12.46
N LEU A 21 11.63 -22.26 13.68
CA LEU A 21 11.69 -20.95 14.32
C LEU A 21 12.88 -20.13 13.82
N ALA A 22 13.98 -20.76 13.41
CA ALA A 22 15.15 -20.08 12.88
C ALA A 22 14.88 -19.48 11.50
N ASN A 23 14.18 -20.18 10.61
CA ASN A 23 13.77 -19.66 9.30
C ASN A 23 12.58 -18.67 9.41
N GLU A 24 11.64 -18.84 10.34
CA GLU A 24 10.64 -17.81 10.64
C GLU A 24 11.26 -16.52 11.18
N ARG A 25 12.22 -16.60 12.12
CA ARG A 25 12.97 -15.43 12.62
C ARG A 25 13.81 -14.78 11.54
N THR A 26 14.43 -15.57 10.66
CA THR A 26 15.20 -15.04 9.52
C THR A 26 14.29 -14.32 8.53
N TYR A 27 13.10 -14.85 8.26
CA TYR A 27 12.10 -14.22 7.41
C TYR A 27 11.54 -12.93 8.02
N LEU A 28 11.22 -12.93 9.32
CA LEU A 28 10.80 -11.73 10.05
C LEU A 28 11.91 -10.67 10.10
N ALA A 29 13.17 -11.08 10.26
CA ALA A 29 14.31 -10.17 10.21
C ALA A 29 14.51 -9.58 8.81
N TRP A 30 14.36 -10.39 7.75
CA TRP A 30 14.40 -9.92 6.37
C TRP A 30 13.27 -8.93 6.07
N MET A 31 12.03 -9.23 6.46
CA MET A 31 10.90 -8.31 6.29
C MET A 31 11.07 -7.00 7.08
N ARG A 32 11.71 -7.05 8.26
CA ARG A 32 12.05 -5.83 9.02
C ARG A 32 13.16 -5.04 8.32
N SER A 33 14.16 -5.71 7.77
CA SER A 33 15.23 -5.06 7.01
C SER A 33 14.74 -4.41 5.71
N THR A 34 13.79 -5.04 5.00
CA THR A 34 13.21 -4.43 3.80
C THR A 34 12.27 -3.27 4.12
N ARG A 35 11.64 -3.29 5.30
CA ARG A 35 10.81 -2.18 5.79
C ARG A 35 11.60 -0.88 5.93
N GLU A 36 12.78 -0.93 6.55
CA GLU A 36 13.63 0.25 6.73
C GLU A 36 14.00 0.88 5.38
N VAL A 37 14.38 0.04 4.40
CA VAL A 37 14.71 0.51 3.04
C VAL A 37 13.48 1.08 2.33
N ALA A 38 12.31 0.46 2.50
CA ALA A 38 11.07 0.95 1.89
C ALA A 38 10.61 2.28 2.50
N GLU A 39 10.71 2.43 3.82
CA GLU A 39 10.40 3.68 4.52
C GLU A 39 11.33 4.81 4.06
N ALA A 40 12.65 4.55 4.02
CA ALA A 40 13.63 5.52 3.51
C ALA A 40 13.37 5.89 2.04
N PHE A 41 12.94 4.94 1.21
CA PHE A 41 12.57 5.22 -0.17
C PHE A 41 11.34 6.11 -0.26
N VAL A 42 10.28 5.84 0.52
CA VAL A 42 9.08 6.69 0.55
C VAL A 42 9.42 8.10 1.03
N GLU A 43 10.25 8.24 2.06
CA GLU A 43 10.75 9.55 2.52
C GLU A 43 11.54 10.28 1.43
N PHE A 44 12.41 9.55 0.71
CA PHE A 44 13.17 10.10 -0.41
C PHE A 44 12.25 10.71 -1.49
N LEU A 45 11.09 10.10 -1.76
CA LEU A 45 10.14 10.63 -2.76
C LEU A 45 9.67 12.06 -2.46
N TYR A 46 9.75 12.53 -1.21
CA TYR A 46 9.36 13.89 -0.80
C TYR A 46 10.52 14.89 -0.76
N THR A 47 11.75 14.45 -1.03
CA THR A 47 12.90 15.35 -1.10
C THR A 47 12.84 16.25 -2.35
N PRO A 48 13.49 17.42 -2.33
CA PRO A 48 13.57 18.28 -3.51
C PRO A 48 14.14 17.56 -4.75
N GLU A 49 15.11 16.66 -4.56
CA GLU A 49 15.70 15.86 -5.63
C GLU A 49 14.65 14.99 -6.35
N ALA A 50 13.92 14.16 -5.60
CA ALA A 50 12.90 13.29 -6.19
C ALA A 50 11.73 14.09 -6.79
N GLN A 51 11.33 15.17 -6.12
CA GLN A 51 10.24 16.04 -6.59
C GLN A 51 10.63 16.78 -7.88
N THR A 52 11.90 17.15 -8.06
CA THR A 52 12.41 17.71 -9.31
C THR A 52 12.29 16.70 -10.45
N ALA A 53 12.70 15.44 -10.23
CA ALA A 53 12.55 14.38 -11.22
C ALA A 53 11.06 14.14 -11.60
N PHE A 54 10.15 14.22 -10.63
CA PHE A 54 8.71 14.15 -10.89
C PHE A 54 8.20 15.33 -11.71
N ALA A 55 8.65 16.56 -11.41
CA ALA A 55 8.29 17.74 -12.17
C ALA A 55 8.80 17.68 -13.61
N GLU A 56 10.03 17.21 -13.83
CA GLU A 56 10.59 16.95 -15.17
C GLU A 56 9.72 15.95 -15.95
N ALA A 57 9.31 14.86 -15.31
CA ALA A 57 8.41 13.84 -15.87
C ALA A 57 6.95 14.30 -16.05
N GLY A 58 6.59 15.50 -15.60
CA GLY A 58 5.26 16.11 -15.81
C GLY A 58 4.24 15.84 -14.70
N PHE A 59 4.66 15.31 -13.56
CA PHE A 59 3.83 15.23 -12.36
C PHE A 59 3.88 16.57 -11.59
N ARG A 60 2.78 16.97 -10.95
CA ARG A 60 2.76 18.18 -10.10
C ARG A 60 3.52 17.88 -8.81
N PRO A 61 4.65 18.55 -8.52
CA PRO A 61 5.38 18.35 -7.29
C PRO A 61 4.59 18.92 -6.10
N VAL A 62 4.73 18.29 -4.94
CA VAL A 62 4.12 18.73 -3.67
C VAL A 62 5.08 19.55 -2.81
N ASN A 63 6.37 19.47 -3.10
CA ASN A 63 7.36 20.35 -2.47
C ASN A 63 7.21 21.78 -3.02
N GLU A 64 7.03 22.75 -2.13
CA GLU A 64 6.74 24.15 -2.50
C GLU A 64 7.88 24.82 -3.27
N GLU A 65 9.13 24.53 -2.93
CA GLU A 65 10.31 25.10 -3.60
C GLU A 65 10.40 24.61 -5.04
N VAL A 66 10.28 23.29 -5.24
CA VAL A 66 10.25 22.69 -6.58
C VAL A 66 9.02 23.15 -7.37
N PHE A 67 7.86 23.27 -6.71
CA PHE A 67 6.66 23.78 -7.39
C PHE A 67 6.83 25.23 -7.84
N ALA A 68 7.54 26.08 -7.08
CA ALA A 68 7.81 27.46 -7.50
C ALA A 68 8.68 27.51 -8.77
N GLU A 69 9.61 26.57 -8.96
CA GLU A 69 10.47 26.50 -10.15
C GLU A 69 9.74 25.95 -11.38
N PHE A 70 8.84 24.98 -11.19
CA PHE A 70 8.17 24.27 -12.28
C PHE A 70 6.70 24.67 -12.50
N GLY A 71 6.15 25.51 -11.63
CA GLY A 71 4.72 25.82 -11.52
C GLY A 71 4.09 26.35 -12.80
N ASP A 72 4.83 27.13 -13.57
CA ASP A 72 4.39 27.71 -14.86
C ASP A 72 4.02 26.64 -15.91
N ARG A 73 4.50 25.40 -15.76
CA ARG A 73 4.16 24.27 -16.65
C ARG A 73 2.76 23.72 -16.38
N PHE A 74 2.16 24.05 -15.24
CA PHE A 74 0.94 23.45 -14.77
C PHE A 74 -0.21 24.47 -14.76
N PRO A 75 -1.22 24.32 -15.62
CA PRO A 75 -2.34 25.24 -15.63
C PRO A 75 -3.07 25.21 -14.27
N VAL A 76 -3.53 26.37 -13.82
CA VAL A 76 -4.34 26.48 -12.61
C VAL A 76 -5.68 25.78 -12.85
N VAL A 77 -6.08 24.93 -11.90
CA VAL A 77 -7.38 24.24 -11.92
C VAL A 77 -8.34 25.00 -11.04
N GLU A 78 -9.34 25.66 -11.63
CA GLU A 78 -10.27 26.53 -10.88
C GLU A 78 -11.16 25.74 -9.90
N ASN A 79 -11.61 24.56 -10.31
CA ASN A 79 -12.52 23.70 -9.52
C ASN A 79 -11.80 22.42 -9.08
N LEU A 80 -10.64 22.58 -8.45
CA LEU A 80 -9.94 21.43 -7.87
C LEU A 80 -10.67 20.98 -6.61
N PHE A 81 -11.23 19.78 -6.67
CA PHE A 81 -11.79 19.07 -5.52
C PHE A 81 -10.86 17.93 -5.10
N THR A 82 -11.08 17.45 -3.89
CA THR A 82 -10.38 16.33 -3.27
C THR A 82 -11.34 15.18 -3.03
N ILE A 83 -10.81 14.03 -2.59
CA ILE A 83 -11.68 12.91 -2.20
C ILE A 83 -12.52 13.21 -0.94
N GLU A 84 -12.11 14.20 -0.14
CA GLU A 84 -12.86 14.61 1.06
C GLU A 84 -14.20 15.25 0.72
N ASP A 85 -14.33 15.86 -0.46
CA ASP A 85 -15.61 16.39 -0.97
C ASP A 85 -16.65 15.27 -1.23
N PHE A 86 -16.19 14.02 -1.27
CA PHE A 86 -17.00 12.79 -1.38
C PHE A 86 -17.01 11.96 -0.09
N GLY A 87 -16.53 12.52 1.04
CA GLY A 87 -16.47 11.81 2.32
C GLY A 87 -15.31 10.81 2.45
N GLY A 88 -14.31 10.88 1.58
CA GLY A 88 -13.12 10.02 1.59
C GLY A 88 -13.34 8.69 0.88
N TRP A 89 -12.24 7.97 0.62
CA TRP A 89 -12.27 6.72 -0.16
C TRP A 89 -13.16 5.64 0.44
N SER A 90 -13.32 5.58 1.76
CA SER A 90 -14.19 4.62 2.43
C SER A 90 -15.68 4.82 2.12
N GLN A 91 -16.09 6.02 1.70
CA GLN A 91 -17.47 6.33 1.30
C GLN A 91 -17.60 6.31 -0.22
N ALA A 92 -16.68 6.97 -0.93
CA ALA A 92 -16.72 7.07 -2.38
C ALA A 92 -16.62 5.70 -3.09
N GLN A 93 -15.80 4.78 -2.57
CA GLN A 93 -15.63 3.46 -3.18
C GLN A 93 -16.96 2.65 -3.23
N PRO A 94 -17.65 2.39 -2.11
CA PRO A 94 -18.90 1.63 -2.14
C PRO A 94 -20.07 2.38 -2.80
N GLU A 95 -20.10 3.71 -2.72
CA GLU A 95 -21.18 4.50 -3.33
C GLU A 95 -21.10 4.51 -4.86
N PHE A 96 -19.90 4.65 -5.42
CA PHE A 96 -19.73 4.86 -6.86
C PHE A 96 -19.24 3.63 -7.61
N PHE A 97 -18.41 2.77 -7.01
CA PHE A 97 -17.56 1.84 -7.77
C PHE A 97 -17.65 0.36 -7.37
N ASP A 98 -18.34 0.00 -6.28
CA ASP A 98 -18.61 -1.41 -5.96
C ASP A 98 -19.57 -2.04 -6.98
N ASP A 99 -19.63 -3.38 -7.00
CA ASP A 99 -20.52 -4.11 -7.91
C ASP A 99 -21.99 -3.66 -7.75
N GLY A 100 -22.60 -3.18 -8.83
CA GLY A 100 -23.97 -2.66 -8.85
C GLY A 100 -24.12 -1.22 -8.32
N ALA A 101 -23.02 -0.53 -8.01
CA ALA A 101 -23.02 0.88 -7.63
C ALA A 101 -23.34 1.82 -8.80
N ILE A 102 -23.25 3.13 -8.55
CA ILE A 102 -23.68 4.16 -9.49
C ILE A 102 -22.97 4.06 -10.85
N PHE A 103 -21.67 3.72 -10.87
CA PHE A 103 -20.93 3.56 -12.13
C PHE A 103 -21.53 2.45 -13.01
N ASP A 104 -21.87 1.29 -12.42
CA ASP A 104 -22.49 0.17 -13.13
C ASP A 104 -23.91 0.51 -13.62
N GLN A 105 -24.69 1.22 -12.79
CA GLN A 105 -26.02 1.69 -13.15
C GLN A 105 -25.97 2.65 -14.35
N ALA A 106 -25.03 3.60 -14.32
CA ALA A 106 -24.82 4.56 -15.40
C ALA A 106 -24.34 3.88 -16.70
N LEU A 107 -23.45 2.89 -16.60
CA LEU A 107 -22.90 2.19 -17.76
C LEU A 107 -23.91 1.21 -18.39
N LEU A 108 -24.70 0.53 -17.55
CA LEU A 108 -25.64 -0.52 -17.98
C LEU A 108 -27.06 0.01 -18.21
N GLY A 109 -27.33 1.29 -17.92
CA GLY A 109 -28.62 1.95 -18.13
C GLY A 109 -29.74 1.40 -17.25
N ARG A 110 -29.40 1.02 -16.00
CA ARG A 110 -30.32 0.40 -15.04
C ARG A 110 -30.50 1.28 -13.82
#